data_AF-A0A2S7XP25-F1
#
_entry.id   AF-A0A2S7XP25-F1
#
_cell.length_a   1.000
_cell.length_b   1.000
_cell.length_c   1.000
_cell.angle_alpha   90.00
_cell.angle_beta   90.00
_cell.angle_gamma   90.00
#
_symmetry.space_group_name_H-M   'P 1'
#
loop_
_entity.id
_entity.type
_entity.pdbx_description
1 polymer ?
#
loop_
_entity_poly.entity_id
_entity_poly.type
_entity_poly.pdbx_seq_one_letter_code
_entity_poly.pdbx_strand_id
1 'polypeptide(L)'
;MEYANLSLEELKRLRDETENRQAELNRLLEERRQAGKDNVIQQIRDIIEGNGYSYDDITPFIAPKKRRGRGPAKKHSTATRQYTHYVDPENAKHIYVRGVLPRWMKQKMQEQGYDPRSKADREVFKANSLKAVLV
;
A
#
# COMPACT_ATOMS: atom_id res chain seq x y z
N MET A 1 16.76 17.88 33.09
CA MET A 1 15.85 18.93 33.60
C MET A 1 14.95 18.26 34.63
N GLU A 2 14.89 18.79 35.84
CA GLU A 2 14.03 18.26 36.90
C GLU A 2 12.58 18.69 36.65
N TYR A 3 11.79 17.82 36.02
CA TYR A 3 10.36 18.04 35.77
C TYR A 3 9.50 17.85 37.04
N ALA A 4 10.12 17.49 38.16
CA ALA A 4 9.45 17.11 39.41
C ALA A 4 8.82 18.28 40.18
N ASN A 5 9.18 19.53 39.86
CA ASN A 5 8.70 20.73 40.55
C ASN A 5 7.73 21.59 39.71
N LEU A 6 7.35 21.15 38.50
CA LEU A 6 6.44 21.90 37.64
C LEU A 6 4.98 21.62 38.02
N SER A 7 4.18 22.68 38.12
CA SER A 7 2.74 22.57 38.27
C SER A 7 2.10 21.95 37.01
N LEU A 8 0.90 21.40 37.17
CA LEU A 8 0.17 20.74 36.09
C LEU A 8 -0.12 21.70 34.91
N GLU A 9 -0.26 23.00 35.17
CA GLU A 9 -0.43 24.03 34.14
C GLU A 9 0.87 24.31 33.38
N GLU A 10 2.01 24.32 34.07
CA GLU A 10 3.32 24.52 33.45
C GLU A 10 3.73 23.32 32.60
N LEU A 11 3.41 22.09 33.03
CA LEU A 11 3.61 20.88 32.22
C LEU A 11 2.75 20.90 30.95
N LYS A 12 1.51 21.41 31.02
CA LYS A 12 0.64 21.59 29.84
C LYS A 12 1.24 22.62 28.87
N ARG A 13 1.67 23.78 29.38
CA ARG A 13 2.33 24.80 28.54
C ARG A 13 3.58 24.26 27.86
N LEU A 14 4.42 23.53 28.60
CA LEU A 14 5.64 22.95 28.06
C LEU A 14 5.33 21.91 26.98
N ARG A 15 4.27 21.11 27.17
CA ARG A 15 3.78 20.17 26.17
C ARG A 15 3.32 20.90 24.91
N ASP A 16 2.47 21.90 25.04
CA ASP A 16 1.94 22.66 23.90
C ASP A 16 3.07 23.37 23.13
N GLU A 17 4.05 23.92 23.85
CA GLU A 17 5.25 24.52 23.25
C GLU A 17 6.09 23.50 22.48
N THR A 18 6.24 22.29 23.03
CA THR A 18 6.98 21.20 22.37
C THR A 18 6.23 20.71 21.12
N GLU A 19 4.91 20.57 21.18
CA GLU A 19 4.07 20.19 20.05
C GLU A 19 4.15 21.24 18.93
N ASN A 20 4.11 22.53 19.27
CA ASN A 20 4.27 23.62 18.30
C ASN A 20 5.64 23.63 17.64
N ARG A 21 6.73 23.48 18.42
CA ARG A 21 8.09 23.38 17.87
C ARG A 21 8.24 22.17 16.95
N GLN A 22 7.62 21.05 17.29
CA GLN A 22 7.64 19.85 16.47
C GLN A 22 6.89 20.06 15.14
N ALA A 23 5.74 20.74 15.16
CA ALA A 23 5.00 21.09 13.95
C ALA A 23 5.82 22.02 13.03
N GLU A 24 6.48 23.02 13.60
CA GLU A 24 7.37 23.93 12.85
C GLU A 24 8.56 23.18 12.22
N LEU A 25 9.22 22.32 12.98
CA LEU A 25 10.32 21.48 12.47
C LEU A 25 9.85 20.58 11.32
N ASN A 26 8.69 19.95 11.44
CA ASN A 26 8.13 19.12 10.38
C ASN A 26 7.85 19.92 9.11
N ARG A 27 7.34 21.15 9.24
CA ARG A 27 7.13 22.04 8.11
C ARG A 27 8.45 22.38 7.41
N LEU A 28 9.48 22.77 8.16
CA LEU A 28 10.80 23.08 7.62
C LEU A 28 11.46 21.87 6.94
N LEU A 29 11.26 20.67 7.48
CA LEU A 29 11.73 19.43 6.86
C LEU A 29 11.06 19.17 5.51
N GLU A 30 9.75 19.36 5.39
CA GLU A 30 9.05 19.15 4.13
C GLU A 30 9.42 20.23 3.09
N GLU A 31 9.59 21.49 3.52
CA GLU A 31 10.11 22.56 2.66
C GLU A 31 11.51 22.22 2.13
N ARG A 32 12.42 21.76 3.00
CA ARG A 32 13.77 21.33 2.60
C ARG A 32 13.74 20.12 1.68
N ARG A 33 12.84 19.16 1.94
CA ARG A 33 12.65 17.99 1.09
C ARG A 33 12.16 18.38 -0.29
N GLN A 34 11.24 19.35 -0.38
CA GLN A 34 10.72 19.82 -1.65
C GLN A 34 11.80 20.54 -2.46
N ALA A 35 12.55 21.45 -1.83
CA ALA A 35 13.71 22.10 -2.48
C ALA A 35 14.77 21.08 -2.95
N GLY A 36 14.97 20.01 -2.17
CA GLY A 36 15.85 18.90 -2.56
C GLY A 36 15.35 18.13 -3.80
N LYS A 37 14.04 17.91 -3.94
CA LYS A 37 13.48 17.29 -5.15
C LYS A 37 13.72 18.15 -6.38
N ASP A 38 13.53 19.45 -6.27
CA ASP A 38 13.72 20.37 -7.40
C ASP A 38 15.19 20.38 -7.86
N ASN A 39 16.13 20.34 -6.91
CA ASN A 39 17.55 20.20 -7.23
C ASN A 39 17.85 18.88 -7.96
N VAL A 40 17.31 17.76 -7.48
CA VAL A 40 17.48 16.44 -8.12
C VAL A 40 16.87 16.43 -9.53
N ILE A 41 15.71 17.05 -9.72
CA ILE A 41 15.07 17.18 -11.04
C ILE A 41 15.98 17.95 -12.00
N GLN A 42 16.58 19.06 -11.53
CA GLN A 42 17.52 19.83 -12.35
C GLN A 42 18.75 19.01 -12.72
N GLN A 43 19.36 18.29 -11.77
CA GLN A 43 20.50 17.41 -12.06
C GLN A 43 20.17 16.35 -13.10
N ILE A 44 18.99 15.74 -13.01
CA ILE A 44 18.53 14.75 -13.99
C ILE A 44 18.35 15.40 -15.37
N ARG A 45 17.77 16.60 -15.43
CA ARG A 45 17.63 17.36 -16.68
C ARG A 45 18.99 17.64 -17.31
N ASP A 46 19.96 18.13 -16.52
CA ASP A 46 21.29 18.47 -17.01
C ASP A 46 22.03 17.23 -17.56
N ILE A 47 21.88 16.07 -16.91
CA ILE A 47 22.41 14.79 -17.40
C ILE A 47 21.77 14.41 -18.73
N ILE A 48 20.45 14.53 -18.85
CA ILE A 48 19.72 14.16 -20.07
C ILE A 48 20.14 15.06 -21.25
N GLU A 49 20.15 16.37 -21.03
CA GLU A 49 20.55 17.37 -22.04
C GLU A 49 22.02 17.23 -22.41
N GLY A 50 22.90 16.96 -21.43
CA GLY A 50 24.34 16.73 -21.66
C GLY A 50 24.65 15.49 -22.52
N ASN A 51 23.73 14.53 -22.60
CA ASN A 51 23.83 13.37 -23.50
C ASN A 51 23.14 13.61 -24.86
N GLY A 52 22.66 14.82 -25.13
CA GLY A 52 22.01 15.20 -26.39
C GLY A 52 20.55 14.75 -26.52
N TYR A 53 19.91 14.38 -25.40
CA TYR A 53 18.50 14.00 -25.37
C TYR A 53 17.64 15.12 -24.78
N SER A 54 16.38 15.20 -25.20
CA SER A 54 15.40 16.09 -24.56
C SER A 54 14.80 15.42 -23.32
N TYR A 55 14.59 16.19 -22.26
CA TYR A 55 13.89 15.73 -21.06
C TYR A 55 12.50 15.14 -21.40
N ASP A 56 11.76 15.79 -22.30
CA ASP A 56 10.42 15.35 -22.71
C ASP A 56 10.44 14.05 -23.51
N ASP A 57 11.54 13.77 -24.22
CA ASP A 57 11.70 12.54 -25.00
C ASP A 57 12.06 11.35 -24.11
N ILE A 58 12.84 11.56 -23.04
CA ILE A 58 13.27 10.51 -22.11
C ILE A 58 12.19 10.18 -21.06
N THR A 59 11.42 11.18 -20.63
CA THR A 59 10.41 11.03 -19.57
C THR A 59 9.44 9.85 -19.81
N PRO A 60 8.92 9.59 -21.03
CA PRO A 60 8.07 8.44 -21.32
C PRO A 60 8.71 7.07 -21.09
N PHE A 61 10.04 6.96 -21.17
CA PHE A 61 10.76 5.70 -21.01
C PHE A 61 11.09 5.39 -19.54
N ILE A 62 11.25 6.42 -18.71
CA ILE A 62 11.49 6.30 -17.26
C ILE A 62 10.18 6.30 -16.46
N ALA A 63 9.13 6.93 -16.97
CA ALA A 63 7.85 6.95 -16.30
C ALA A 63 7.29 5.53 -16.21
N PRO A 64 6.79 5.09 -15.04
CA PRO A 64 6.17 3.79 -14.91
C PRO A 64 5.03 3.69 -15.92
N LYS A 65 5.20 2.79 -16.91
CA LYS A 65 4.25 2.59 -18.01
C LYS A 65 2.87 2.34 -17.42
N LYS A 66 2.01 3.37 -17.42
CA LYS A 66 0.61 3.25 -17.04
C LYS A 66 0.01 2.21 -17.98
N ARG A 67 -0.12 0.97 -17.51
CA ARG A 67 -0.83 -0.08 -18.23
C ARG A 67 -2.20 0.51 -18.51
N ARG A 68 -2.48 0.81 -19.78
CA ARG A 68 -3.81 1.19 -20.29
C ARG A 68 -4.72 -0.04 -20.15
N GLY A 69 -5.09 -0.33 -18.91
CA GLY A 69 -6.11 -1.30 -18.53
C GLY A 69 -7.41 -0.55 -18.35
N ARG A 70 -8.32 -0.78 -19.27
CA ARG A 70 -9.71 -0.33 -19.34
C ARG A 70 -10.40 -0.44 -17.96
N GLY A 71 -10.77 0.69 -17.36
CA GLY A 71 -11.63 0.77 -16.17
C GLY A 71 -11.35 2.00 -15.29
N PRO A 72 -12.38 2.66 -14.70
CA PRO A 72 -12.17 3.81 -13.83
C PRO A 72 -11.46 3.37 -12.56
N ALA A 73 -10.26 3.88 -12.34
CA ALA A 73 -9.48 3.66 -11.13
C ALA A 73 -10.21 4.33 -9.95
N LYS A 74 -10.94 3.53 -9.16
CA LYS A 74 -11.40 3.94 -7.83
C LYS A 74 -10.17 4.34 -7.01
N LYS A 75 -10.19 5.58 -6.51
CA LYS A 75 -9.24 6.16 -5.55
C LYS A 75 -8.84 5.10 -4.51
N HIS A 76 -7.54 4.84 -4.41
CA HIS A 76 -6.97 4.08 -3.29
C HIS A 76 -7.13 4.92 -2.03
N SER A 77 -8.25 4.77 -1.33
CA SER A 77 -8.29 5.06 0.09
C SER A 77 -7.41 4.04 0.79
N THR A 78 -6.49 4.53 1.61
CA THR A 78 -5.71 3.77 2.59
C THR A 78 -6.60 3.31 3.76
N ALA A 79 -7.81 2.84 3.47
CA ALA A 79 -8.57 2.05 4.42
C ALA A 79 -7.98 0.64 4.37
N THR A 80 -7.40 0.18 5.47
CA THR A 80 -6.98 -1.20 5.70
C THR A 80 -8.14 -2.13 5.36
N ARG A 81 -8.18 -2.61 4.11
CA ARG A 81 -9.27 -3.47 3.63
C ARG A 81 -9.04 -4.83 4.25
N GLN A 82 -9.79 -5.10 5.32
CA GLN A 82 -9.87 -6.42 5.90
C GLN A 82 -10.46 -7.36 4.84
N TYR A 83 -9.70 -8.37 4.45
CA TYR A 83 -10.13 -9.33 3.44
C TYR A 83 -10.49 -10.64 4.13
N THR A 84 -11.53 -11.31 3.63
CA THR A 84 -11.86 -12.66 4.08
C THR A 84 -10.76 -13.63 3.63
N HIS A 85 -10.13 -14.29 4.59
CA HIS A 85 -9.17 -15.37 4.38
C HIS A 85 -9.92 -16.70 4.42
N TYR A 86 -9.89 -17.46 3.34
CA TYR A 86 -10.40 -18.81 3.27
C TYR A 86 -9.26 -19.79 3.58
N VAL A 87 -9.33 -20.42 4.75
CA VAL A 87 -8.31 -21.36 5.23
C VAL A 87 -8.82 -22.78 5.07
N ASP A 88 -8.00 -23.66 4.52
CA ASP A 88 -8.25 -25.09 4.46
C ASP A 88 -8.19 -25.70 5.88
N PRO A 89 -9.27 -26.32 6.39
CA PRO A 89 -9.28 -26.89 7.74
C PRO A 89 -8.26 -28.03 7.93
N GLU A 90 -7.88 -28.71 6.85
CA GLU A 90 -6.93 -29.84 6.90
C GLU A 90 -5.47 -29.38 6.80
N ASN A 91 -5.23 -28.16 6.31
CA ASN A 91 -3.88 -27.62 6.15
C ASN A 91 -3.84 -26.10 6.35
N ALA A 92 -3.40 -25.67 7.52
CA ALA A 92 -3.30 -24.25 7.86
C ALA A 92 -2.38 -23.40 6.96
N LYS A 93 -1.52 -24.03 6.13
CA LYS A 93 -0.69 -23.32 5.13
C LYS A 93 -1.47 -22.96 3.87
N HIS A 94 -2.61 -23.59 3.63
CA HIS A 94 -3.47 -23.35 2.48
C HIS A 94 -4.46 -22.24 2.77
N ILE A 95 -4.03 -21.00 2.49
CA ILE A 95 -4.83 -19.79 2.70
C ILE A 95 -5.11 -19.13 1.35
N TYR A 96 -6.37 -18.87 1.06
CA TYR A 96 -6.81 -18.12 -0.12
C TYR A 96 -7.53 -16.85 0.30
N VAL A 97 -7.10 -15.70 -0.19
CA VAL A 97 -7.70 -14.40 0.18
C VAL A 97 -8.50 -13.82 -0.98
N ARG A 98 -7.83 -13.53 -2.09
CA ARG A 98 -8.46 -13.00 -3.30
C ARG A 98 -7.58 -13.24 -4.52
N GLY A 99 -8.20 -13.24 -5.70
CA GLY A 99 -7.50 -13.28 -6.98
C GLY A 99 -7.61 -14.63 -7.68
N VAL A 100 -6.53 -15.06 -8.32
CA VAL A 100 -6.51 -16.33 -9.04
C VAL A 100 -6.50 -17.48 -8.04
N LEU A 101 -7.32 -18.51 -8.30
CA LEU A 101 -7.34 -19.71 -7.46
C LEU A 101 -5.94 -20.36 -7.42
N PRO A 102 -5.38 -20.65 -6.23
CA PRO A 102 -4.11 -21.33 -6.10
C PRO A 102 -4.24 -22.80 -6.53
N ARG A 103 -3.12 -23.43 -6.89
CA ARG A 103 -3.10 -24.81 -7.43
C ARG A 103 -3.77 -25.81 -6.48
N TRP A 104 -3.47 -25.74 -5.18
CA TRP A 104 -4.04 -26.62 -4.17
C TRP A 104 -5.58 -26.53 -4.10
N MET A 105 -6.13 -25.32 -4.23
CA MET A 105 -7.57 -25.10 -4.15
C MET A 105 -8.28 -25.61 -5.38
N LYS A 106 -7.67 -25.45 -6.57
CA LYS A 106 -8.20 -26.04 -7.81
C LYS A 106 -8.22 -27.56 -7.74
N GLN A 107 -7.17 -28.16 -7.18
CA GLN A 107 -7.07 -29.61 -7.05
C GLN A 107 -8.14 -30.15 -6.10
N LYS A 108 -8.30 -29.57 -4.90
CA LYS A 108 -9.37 -29.96 -3.96
C LYS A 108 -10.77 -29.77 -4.53
N MET A 109 -11.00 -28.69 -5.28
CA MET A 109 -12.27 -28.48 -5.98
C MET A 109 -12.57 -29.63 -6.94
N GLN A 110 -11.59 -30.00 -7.78
CA GLN A 110 -11.75 -31.09 -8.74
C GLN A 110 -11.94 -32.45 -8.07
N GLU A 111 -11.21 -32.73 -6.98
CA GLU A 111 -11.35 -33.95 -6.17
C GLU A 111 -12.76 -34.09 -5.57
N GLN A 112 -13.39 -32.97 -5.23
CA GLN A 112 -14.76 -32.92 -4.71
C GLN A 112 -15.84 -32.72 -5.80
N GLY A 113 -15.45 -32.78 -7.08
CA GLY A 113 -16.37 -32.69 -8.21
C GLY A 113 -16.82 -31.27 -8.60
N TYR A 114 -16.19 -30.23 -8.06
CA TYR A 114 -16.45 -28.82 -8.41
C TYR A 114 -15.59 -28.36 -9.60
N ASP A 115 -16.15 -27.53 -10.49
CA ASP A 115 -15.39 -26.89 -11.57
C ASP A 115 -14.71 -25.59 -11.12
N PRO A 116 -13.35 -25.49 -11.16
CA PRO A 116 -12.63 -24.26 -10.81
C PRO A 116 -12.89 -23.07 -11.76
N ARG A 117 -13.46 -23.31 -12.95
CA ARG A 117 -13.79 -22.25 -13.92
C ARG A 117 -15.19 -21.68 -13.67
N SER A 118 -16.14 -22.51 -13.26
CA SER A 118 -17.47 -22.09 -12.81
C SER A 118 -17.37 -21.12 -11.62
N LYS A 119 -18.07 -19.97 -11.70
CA LYS A 119 -18.14 -19.03 -10.57
C LYS A 119 -19.00 -19.60 -9.45
N ALA A 120 -20.10 -20.27 -9.78
CA ALA A 120 -21.03 -20.84 -8.82
C ALA A 120 -20.32 -21.90 -7.95
N ASP A 121 -19.63 -22.84 -8.59
CA ASP A 121 -18.92 -23.92 -7.91
C ASP A 121 -17.81 -23.40 -7.00
N ARG A 122 -17.12 -22.32 -7.41
CA ARG A 122 -16.12 -21.63 -6.57
C ARG A 122 -16.72 -21.05 -5.31
N GLU A 123 -17.91 -20.47 -5.39
CA GLU A 123 -18.59 -19.88 -4.24
C GLU A 123 -19.12 -20.97 -3.30
N VAL A 124 -19.70 -22.04 -3.84
CA VAL A 124 -20.16 -23.21 -3.08
C VAL A 124 -19.00 -23.90 -2.36
N PHE A 125 -17.89 -24.17 -3.06
CA PHE A 125 -16.71 -24.78 -2.45
C PHE A 125 -16.11 -23.92 -1.33
N LYS A 126 -16.01 -22.59 -1.53
CA LYS A 126 -15.52 -21.67 -0.49
C LYS A 126 -16.41 -21.65 0.75
N ALA A 127 -17.73 -21.80 0.58
CA ALA A 127 -18.68 -21.81 1.69
C ALA A 127 -18.68 -23.14 2.47
N ASN A 128 -18.55 -24.26 1.76
CA ASN A 128 -18.72 -25.58 2.34
C ASN A 128 -17.41 -26.23 2.80
N SER A 129 -16.28 -25.92 2.14
CA SER A 129 -15.02 -26.64 2.32
C SER A 129 -13.89 -25.82 2.95
N LEU A 130 -14.07 -24.49 3.08
CA LEU A 130 -13.06 -23.60 3.64
C LEU A 130 -13.60 -22.80 4.82
N LYS A 131 -12.74 -22.51 5.79
CA LYS A 131 -13.08 -21.66 6.93
C LYS A 131 -12.78 -20.20 6.59
N ALA A 132 -13.80 -19.35 6.60
CA ALA A 132 -13.66 -17.91 6.44
C ALA A 132 -13.19 -17.26 7.75
N VAL A 133 -12.06 -16.55 7.70
CA VAL A 133 -11.50 -15.76 8.81
C VAL A 133 -11.40 -14.30 8.34
N LEU A 134 -11.95 -13.38 9.10
CA LEU A 134 -11.79 -11.94 8.85
C LEU A 134 -10.51 -11.47 9.55
N VAL A 135 -9.62 -10.81 8.81
CA VAL A 135 -8.37 -10.23 9.32
C VAL A 135 -8.31 -8.77 8.91
#